data_AF-A0A7J8FNJ3-F1
#
_entry.id   AF-A0A7J8FNJ3-F1
#
_cell.length_a   1.000
_cell.length_b   1.000
_cell.length_c   1.000
_cell.angle_alpha   90.00
_cell.angle_beta   90.00
_cell.angle_gamma   90.00
#
_symmetry.space_group_name_H-M   'P 1'
#
loop_
_entity.id
_entity.type
_entity.pdbx_description
1 polymer ?
#
loop_
_entity_poly.entity_id
_entity_poly.type
_entity_poly.pdbx_seq_one_letter_code
_entity_poly.pdbx_strand_id
1 'polypeptide(L)'
;MLISPARTRPGLGLPLASLFRLLLLAVLSSPVSGRVPRSVPRTSLPSSEADSYLTRFTIPQTYNYSVLLVDPASHTLYVGARDTIFALSLPFSGERPRRIDWMVPEAHRQNCRKKGKKEAECHNFVQILAIANASHLLTCGTFAFDPKCGVIGGSSMLPL
;
A
#
# COMPACT_ATOMS: atom_id res chain seq x y z
N MET A 1 -25.98 -88.48 -7.69
CA MET A 1 -25.94 -87.01 -7.71
C MET A 1 -24.51 -86.58 -7.46
N LEU A 2 -23.85 -85.96 -8.44
CA LEU A 2 -22.49 -85.41 -8.29
C LEU A 2 -22.61 -83.96 -7.80
N ILE A 3 -22.02 -83.65 -6.65
CA ILE A 3 -21.87 -82.28 -6.13
C ILE A 3 -20.37 -81.95 -6.23
N SER A 4 -20.02 -80.98 -7.07
CA SER A 4 -18.64 -80.47 -7.21
C SER A 4 -18.22 -79.65 -5.98
N PRO A 5 -16.96 -79.73 -5.52
CA PRO A 5 -16.48 -78.86 -4.46
C PRO A 5 -16.11 -77.48 -5.04
N ALA A 6 -16.59 -76.41 -4.40
CA ALA A 6 -16.16 -75.05 -4.67
C ALA A 6 -14.72 -74.86 -4.13
N ARG A 7 -13.81 -74.39 -4.99
CA ARG A 7 -12.41 -74.11 -4.63
C ARG A 7 -12.31 -72.72 -4.02
N THR A 8 -12.08 -72.63 -2.72
CA THR A 8 -11.80 -71.38 -2.01
C THR A 8 -10.44 -70.83 -2.46
N ARG A 9 -10.40 -69.59 -2.96
CA ARG A 9 -9.14 -68.90 -3.30
C ARG A 9 -8.39 -68.53 -2.00
N PRO A 10 -7.08 -68.81 -1.88
CA PRO A 10 -6.29 -68.28 -0.78
C PRO A 10 -6.17 -66.76 -0.94
N GLY A 11 -6.63 -66.02 0.07
CA GLY A 11 -6.44 -64.58 0.15
C GLY A 11 -4.96 -64.25 0.26
N LEU A 12 -4.46 -63.43 -0.66
CA LEU A 12 -3.06 -63.00 -0.72
C LEU A 12 -2.80 -61.97 0.39
N GLY A 13 -2.52 -62.44 1.61
CA GLY A 13 -2.14 -61.59 2.74
C GLY A 13 -0.65 -61.29 2.72
N LEU A 14 -0.27 -60.05 2.38
CA LEU A 14 1.12 -59.60 2.49
C LEU A 14 1.55 -59.51 3.98
N PRO A 15 2.74 -60.00 4.37
CA PRO A 15 3.18 -60.00 5.76
C PRO A 15 3.36 -58.57 6.30
N LEU A 16 2.90 -58.33 7.53
CA LEU A 16 2.88 -57.01 8.18
C LEU A 16 4.24 -56.30 8.20
N ALA A 17 5.34 -57.07 8.30
CA ALA A 17 6.70 -56.54 8.24
C ALA A 17 7.08 -55.98 6.86
N SER A 18 6.53 -56.54 5.78
CA SER A 18 6.69 -56.01 4.42
C SER A 18 5.96 -54.68 4.28
N LEU A 19 4.76 -54.56 4.85
CA LEU A 19 4.00 -53.31 4.85
C LEU A 19 4.75 -52.21 5.62
N PHE A 20 5.37 -52.54 6.75
CA PHE A 20 6.15 -51.57 7.54
C PHE A 20 7.41 -51.08 6.79
N ARG A 21 8.13 -51.98 6.10
CA ARG A 21 9.28 -51.58 5.28
C ARG A 21 8.88 -50.70 4.10
N LEU A 22 7.78 -51.04 3.42
CA LEU A 22 7.26 -50.21 2.33
C LEU A 22 6.83 -48.83 2.84
N LEU A 23 6.24 -48.75 4.03
CA LEU A 23 5.85 -47.47 4.63
C LEU A 23 7.06 -46.61 5.00
N LEU A 24 8.11 -47.19 5.60
CA LEU A 24 9.34 -46.46 5.92
C LEU A 24 10.03 -45.92 4.67
N LEU A 25 10.12 -46.73 3.60
CA LEU A 25 10.69 -46.31 2.32
C LEU A 25 9.88 -45.19 1.68
N ALA A 26 8.54 -45.20 1.79
CA ALA A 26 7.67 -44.12 1.31
C ALA A 26 7.87 -42.80 2.10
N VAL A 27 8.07 -42.88 3.42
CA VAL A 27 8.33 -41.69 4.25
C VAL A 27 9.71 -41.09 3.97
N LEU A 28 10.74 -41.93 3.77
CA LEU A 28 12.11 -41.49 3.50
C LEU A 28 12.30 -40.98 2.06
N SER A 29 11.49 -41.44 1.11
CA SER A 29 11.51 -40.98 -0.29
C SER A 29 10.58 -39.79 -0.56
N SER A 30 9.81 -39.37 0.44
CA SER A 30 8.99 -38.17 0.34
C SER A 30 9.93 -36.96 0.23
N PRO A 31 9.89 -36.19 -0.88
CA PRO A 31 10.68 -34.99 -0.97
C PRO A 31 10.28 -34.07 0.17
N VAL A 32 11.24 -33.64 0.98
CA VAL A 32 11.05 -32.49 1.88
C VAL A 32 10.83 -31.29 0.97
N SER A 33 9.58 -31.10 0.57
CA SER A 33 9.13 -29.88 -0.08
C SER A 33 9.13 -28.86 1.04
N GLY A 34 10.28 -28.23 1.25
CA GLY A 34 10.44 -27.02 2.05
C GLY A 34 9.61 -25.92 1.37
N ARG A 35 8.29 -26.00 1.52
CA ARG A 35 7.37 -24.97 1.07
C ARG A 35 7.59 -23.81 2.02
N VAL A 36 8.46 -22.89 1.62
CA VAL A 36 8.58 -21.59 2.27
C VAL A 36 7.17 -20.99 2.28
N PRO A 37 6.61 -20.67 3.47
CA PRO A 37 5.30 -20.04 3.54
C PRO A 37 5.29 -18.78 2.68
N ARG A 38 4.22 -18.59 1.91
CA ARG A 38 4.04 -17.43 1.01
C ARG A 38 4.07 -16.08 1.75
N SER A 39 4.04 -16.11 3.08
CA SER A 39 4.16 -14.96 3.99
C SER A 39 5.59 -14.44 4.15
N VAL A 40 6.62 -15.16 3.68
CA VAL A 40 8.02 -14.72 3.78
C VAL A 40 8.46 -14.09 2.46
N PRO A 41 8.87 -12.80 2.45
CA PRO A 41 9.44 -12.16 1.27
C PRO A 41 10.67 -12.90 0.75
N ARG A 42 10.81 -13.00 -0.57
CA ARG A 42 12.00 -13.63 -1.19
C ARG A 42 13.29 -12.86 -0.92
N THR A 43 13.19 -11.54 -0.82
CA THR A 43 14.30 -10.63 -0.51
C THR A 43 13.78 -9.60 0.47
N SER A 44 14.51 -9.39 1.55
CA SER A 44 14.28 -8.31 2.52
C SER A 44 15.54 -7.46 2.57
N LEU A 45 15.40 -6.16 2.30
CA LEU A 45 16.49 -5.21 2.43
C LEU A 45 16.28 -4.38 3.70
N PRO A 46 17.28 -4.28 4.59
CA PRO A 46 17.20 -3.37 5.72
C PRO A 46 17.15 -1.93 5.20
N SER A 47 16.53 -1.02 5.98
CA SER A 47 16.39 0.38 5.58
C SER A 47 17.73 1.03 5.25
N SER A 48 18.79 0.74 6.02
CA SER A 48 20.13 1.28 5.79
C SER A 48 20.71 0.93 4.42
N GLU A 49 20.35 -0.22 3.85
CA GLU A 49 20.77 -0.64 2.51
C GLU A 49 19.83 -0.07 1.44
N ALA A 50 18.53 0.00 1.72
CA ALA A 50 17.56 0.62 0.81
C ALA A 50 17.87 2.11 0.57
N ASP A 51 18.45 2.79 1.56
CA ASP A 51 18.81 4.21 1.49
C ASP A 51 19.73 4.57 0.32
N SER A 52 20.62 3.68 -0.10
CA SER A 52 21.50 3.94 -1.26
C SER A 52 20.78 3.86 -2.61
N TYR A 53 19.58 3.28 -2.65
CA TYR A 53 18.80 3.09 -3.88
C TYR A 53 17.52 3.93 -3.92
N LEU A 54 17.14 4.55 -2.80
CA LEU A 54 15.89 5.28 -2.66
C LEU A 54 16.11 6.78 -2.65
N THR A 55 15.39 7.47 -3.53
CA THR A 55 15.28 8.91 -3.48
C THR A 55 14.23 9.31 -2.44
N ARG A 56 14.62 10.15 -1.46
CA ARG A 56 13.72 10.64 -0.41
C ARG A 56 13.33 12.09 -0.62
N PHE A 57 12.06 12.36 -0.34
CA PHE A 57 11.51 13.70 -0.28
C PHE A 57 10.87 13.94 1.09
N THR A 58 11.25 15.04 1.73
CA THR A 58 10.63 15.51 2.96
C THR A 58 10.82 17.02 3.09
N ILE A 59 9.85 17.70 3.69
CA ILE A 59 9.90 19.13 3.96
C ILE A 59 9.71 19.34 5.46
N PRO A 60 10.57 20.13 6.13
CA PRO A 60 10.41 20.43 7.55
C PRO A 60 9.01 20.96 7.86
N GLN A 61 8.47 20.57 9.01
CA GLN A 61 7.14 20.97 9.50
C GLN A 61 5.96 20.59 8.59
N THR A 62 6.17 19.68 7.63
CA THR A 62 5.10 19.09 6.84
C THR A 62 4.96 17.62 7.19
N TYR A 63 3.72 17.18 7.36
CA TYR A 63 3.39 15.84 7.82
C TYR A 63 2.27 15.26 6.94
N ASN A 64 2.01 13.96 7.08
CA ASN A 64 0.88 13.28 6.45
C ASN A 64 0.87 13.36 4.91
N TYR A 65 1.96 12.95 4.27
CA TYR A 65 2.00 12.72 2.82
C TYR A 65 1.12 11.49 2.49
N SER A 66 -0.14 11.72 2.13
CA SER A 66 -1.15 10.65 2.01
C SER A 66 -1.70 10.44 0.60
N VAL A 67 -1.54 11.42 -0.29
CA VAL A 67 -2.09 11.35 -1.66
C VAL A 67 -0.97 11.56 -2.65
N LEU A 68 -0.87 10.66 -3.64
CA LEU A 68 0.12 10.72 -4.71
C LEU A 68 -0.61 10.68 -6.05
N LEU A 69 -0.27 11.62 -6.93
CA LEU A 69 -0.80 11.66 -8.29
C LEU A 69 0.35 11.92 -9.26
N VAL A 70 0.63 10.98 -10.14
CA VAL A 70 1.59 11.17 -11.23
C VAL A 70 0.85 11.76 -12.43
N ASP A 71 1.35 12.86 -12.96
CA ASP A 71 0.99 13.39 -14.27
C ASP A 71 2.10 13.04 -15.27
N PRO A 72 1.87 12.06 -16.16
CA PRO A 72 2.85 11.68 -17.17
C PRO A 72 3.12 12.77 -18.20
N ALA A 73 2.16 13.63 -18.50
CA ALA A 73 2.29 14.64 -19.55
C ALA A 73 3.25 15.77 -19.13
N SER A 74 3.16 16.20 -17.87
CA SER A 74 4.03 17.22 -17.30
C SER A 74 5.25 16.66 -16.56
N HIS A 75 5.45 15.33 -16.59
CA HIS A 75 6.51 14.64 -15.83
C HIS A 75 6.54 15.06 -14.35
N THR A 76 5.38 15.19 -13.73
CA THR A 76 5.25 15.75 -12.38
C THR A 76 4.58 14.75 -11.43
N LEU A 77 5.13 14.59 -10.23
CA LEU A 77 4.49 13.92 -9.11
C LEU A 77 3.87 14.98 -8.19
N TYR A 78 2.55 14.97 -8.09
CA TYR A 78 1.81 15.73 -7.10
C TYR A 78 1.66 14.95 -5.80
N VAL A 79 1.94 15.60 -4.67
CA VAL A 79 1.90 15.00 -3.33
C VAL A 79 1.01 15.83 -2.44
N GLY A 80 -0.16 15.29 -2.10
CA GLY A 80 -1.08 15.87 -1.12
C GLY A 80 -0.62 15.54 0.30
N ALA A 81 -0.51 16.58 1.12
CA ALA A 81 -0.09 16.49 2.51
C ALA A 81 -1.02 17.29 3.44
N ARG A 82 -0.64 17.41 4.72
CA ARG A 82 -1.29 18.34 5.65
C ARG A 82 -1.04 19.80 5.21
N ASP A 83 -2.11 20.53 5.01
CA ASP A 83 -2.21 21.95 4.66
C ASP A 83 -1.51 22.36 3.35
N THR A 84 -1.03 21.41 2.55
CA THR A 84 -0.25 21.74 1.36
C THR A 84 -0.25 20.62 0.33
N ILE A 85 0.03 20.99 -0.91
CA ILE A 85 0.24 20.11 -2.05
C ILE A 85 1.60 20.47 -2.66
N PHE A 86 2.44 19.47 -2.90
CA PHE A 86 3.72 19.64 -3.60
C PHE A 86 3.62 19.15 -5.03
N ALA A 87 4.36 19.79 -5.93
CA ALA A 87 4.60 19.31 -7.28
C ALA A 87 6.11 19.11 -7.45
N LEU A 88 6.52 17.86 -7.68
CA LEU A 88 7.89 17.43 -7.85
C LEU A 88 8.12 17.04 -9.30
N SER A 89 9.18 17.56 -9.92
CA SER A 89 9.62 17.10 -11.24
C SER A 89 10.14 15.66 -11.14
N LEU A 90 9.85 14.85 -12.16
CA LEU A 90 10.36 13.50 -12.32
C LEU A 90 11.38 13.44 -13.47
N PRO A 91 12.56 12.81 -13.27
CA PRO A 91 13.03 12.23 -12.02
C PRO A 91 13.36 13.32 -10.97
N PHE A 92 13.12 13.01 -9.70
CA PHE A 92 13.39 13.98 -8.63
C PHE A 92 14.90 14.16 -8.45
N SER A 93 15.36 15.39 -8.66
CA SER A 93 16.77 15.80 -8.65
C SER A 93 17.24 16.40 -7.32
N GLY A 94 16.36 16.46 -6.31
CA GLY A 94 16.64 17.14 -5.04
C GLY A 94 16.33 18.65 -5.06
N GLU A 95 15.80 19.17 -6.16
CA GLU A 95 15.34 20.56 -6.25
C GLU A 95 14.18 20.86 -5.29
N ARG A 96 14.04 22.14 -4.91
CA ARG A 96 12.93 22.57 -4.05
C ARG A 96 11.63 22.44 -4.84
N PRO A 97 10.65 21.64 -4.39
CA PRO A 97 9.42 21.44 -5.14
C PRO A 97 8.59 22.73 -5.13
N ARG A 98 7.72 22.85 -6.13
CA ARG A 98 6.66 23.86 -6.07
C ARG A 98 5.70 23.47 -4.95
N ARG A 99 5.38 24.44 -4.10
CA ARG A 99 4.46 24.28 -2.97
C ARG A 99 3.18 25.09 -3.23
N ILE A 100 2.04 24.46 -2.96
CA ILE A 100 0.73 25.07 -3.05
C ILE A 100 0.12 24.98 -1.66
N ASP A 101 0.04 26.11 -0.96
CA ASP A 101 -0.52 26.16 0.38
C ASP A 101 -2.04 26.08 0.33
N TRP A 102 -2.60 25.21 1.14
CA TRP A 102 -4.04 25.04 1.32
C TRP A 102 -4.37 24.84 2.80
N MET A 103 -3.90 25.79 3.59
CA MET A 103 -4.06 25.79 5.05
C MET A 103 -5.46 26.26 5.43
N VAL A 104 -5.96 25.76 6.56
CA VAL A 104 -7.22 26.23 7.14
C VAL A 104 -7.00 27.58 7.85
N PRO A 105 -7.79 28.62 7.55
CA PRO A 105 -7.71 29.89 8.29
C PRO A 105 -7.96 29.70 9.79
N GLU A 106 -7.25 30.45 10.64
CA GLU A 106 -7.30 30.27 12.10
C GLU A 106 -8.72 30.35 12.68
N ALA A 107 -9.57 31.23 12.14
CA ALA A 107 -10.99 31.31 12.56
C ALA A 107 -11.73 29.97 12.38
N HIS A 108 -11.48 29.24 11.29
CA HIS A 108 -12.08 27.93 11.03
C HIS A 108 -11.48 26.86 11.94
N ARG A 109 -10.16 26.92 12.20
CA ARG A 109 -9.49 26.01 13.14
C ARG A 109 -10.02 26.17 14.57
N GLN A 110 -10.24 27.41 15.01
CA GLN A 110 -10.88 27.71 16.28
C GLN A 110 -12.31 27.18 16.35
N ASN A 111 -13.08 27.32 15.26
CA ASN A 111 -14.43 26.75 15.20
C ASN A 111 -14.40 25.21 15.32
N CYS A 112 -13.48 24.54 14.62
CA CYS A 112 -13.26 23.11 14.74
C CYS A 112 -12.95 22.68 16.19
N ARG A 113 -12.08 23.41 16.89
CA ARG A 113 -11.77 23.17 18.30
C ARG A 113 -12.97 23.41 19.22
N LYS A 114 -13.75 24.46 18.98
CA LYS A 114 -14.99 24.74 19.73
C LYS A 114 -16.01 23.60 19.60
N LYS A 115 -15.96 22.83 18.51
CA LYS A 115 -16.74 21.60 18.31
C LYS A 115 -16.14 20.36 19.00
N GLY A 116 -15.10 20.51 19.82
CA GLY A 116 -14.51 19.44 20.63
C GLY A 116 -13.40 18.63 19.95
N LYS A 117 -12.89 19.06 18.80
CA LYS A 117 -11.77 18.39 18.09
C LYS A 117 -10.41 18.83 18.63
N LYS A 118 -9.41 17.94 18.54
CA LYS A 118 -8.02 18.28 18.92
C LYS A 118 -7.40 19.18 17.86
N GLU A 119 -6.47 20.04 18.28
CA GLU A 119 -5.75 20.96 17.39
C GLU A 119 -5.10 20.26 16.19
N ALA A 120 -4.52 19.08 16.41
CA ALA A 120 -3.89 18.28 15.35
C ALA A 120 -4.89 17.79 14.28
N GLU A 121 -6.19 17.70 14.59
CA GLU A 121 -7.23 17.28 13.66
C GLU A 121 -7.86 18.47 12.91
N CYS A 122 -7.65 19.70 13.40
CA CYS A 122 -8.20 20.93 12.82
C CYS A 122 -7.32 21.52 11.71
N HIS A 123 -6.72 20.65 10.91
CA HIS A 123 -5.95 21.00 9.72
C HIS A 123 -6.68 20.55 8.46
N ASN A 124 -6.20 21.00 7.31
CA ASN A 124 -6.63 20.45 6.05
C ASN A 124 -5.74 19.27 5.71
N PHE A 125 -6.31 18.08 5.58
CA PHE A 125 -5.60 16.91 5.07
C PHE A 125 -6.10 16.66 3.67
N VAL A 126 -5.22 16.78 2.67
CA VAL A 126 -5.57 16.49 1.28
C VAL A 126 -5.92 15.00 1.17
N GLN A 127 -7.10 14.71 0.62
CA GLN A 127 -7.62 13.34 0.46
C GLN A 127 -7.79 12.96 -1.02
N ILE A 128 -8.00 13.95 -1.89
CA ILE A 128 -8.24 13.73 -3.32
C ILE A 128 -7.31 14.65 -4.12
N LEU A 129 -6.64 14.05 -5.12
CA LEU A 129 -5.96 14.72 -6.21
C LEU A 129 -6.34 13.98 -7.50
N ALA A 130 -6.84 14.72 -8.49
CA ALA A 130 -7.18 14.17 -9.80
C ALA A 130 -6.84 15.18 -10.90
N ILE A 131 -6.43 14.68 -12.06
CA ILE A 131 -6.25 15.53 -13.25
C ILE A 131 -7.64 15.90 -13.76
N ALA A 132 -7.99 17.19 -13.71
CA ALA A 132 -9.28 17.68 -14.20
C ALA A 132 -9.22 18.02 -15.69
N ASN A 133 -8.14 18.67 -16.12
CA ASN A 133 -7.83 18.96 -17.52
C ASN A 133 -6.31 19.15 -17.69
N ALA A 134 -5.86 19.52 -18.90
CA ALA A 134 -4.45 19.65 -19.23
C ALA A 134 -3.65 20.63 -18.34
N SER A 135 -4.32 21.59 -17.69
CA SER A 135 -3.66 22.62 -16.85
C SER A 135 -4.19 22.69 -15.42
N HIS A 136 -5.19 21.88 -15.07
CA HIS A 136 -5.87 21.94 -13.79
C HIS A 136 -5.97 20.59 -13.10
N LEU A 137 -5.80 20.63 -11.77
CA LEU A 137 -6.08 19.50 -10.89
C LEU A 137 -7.32 19.78 -10.06
N LEU A 138 -8.18 18.78 -9.89
CA LEU A 138 -9.21 18.76 -8.86
C LEU A 138 -8.58 18.28 -7.55
N THR A 139 -8.87 18.97 -6.46
CA THR A 139 -8.45 18.55 -5.12
C THR A 139 -9.57 18.69 -4.10
N CYS A 140 -9.62 17.77 -3.14
CA CYS A 140 -10.49 17.85 -1.97
C CYS A 140 -9.71 17.50 -0.70
N GLY A 141 -10.11 18.11 0.42
CA GLY A 141 -9.47 17.91 1.71
C GLY A 141 -10.45 18.08 2.87
N THR A 142 -10.04 17.65 4.05
CA THR A 142 -10.89 17.65 5.26
C THR A 142 -11.20 19.04 5.78
N PHE A 143 -10.33 20.02 5.50
CA PHE A 143 -10.45 21.44 5.84
C PHE A 143 -11.04 21.70 7.25
N ALA A 144 -10.44 21.09 8.27
CA ALA A 144 -10.87 21.15 9.68
C ALA A 144 -12.32 20.67 9.95
N PHE A 145 -12.67 19.48 9.45
CA PHE A 145 -14.01 18.88 9.54
C PHE A 145 -15.10 19.68 8.83
N ASP A 146 -14.74 20.46 7.82
CA ASP A 146 -15.65 21.12 6.89
C ASP A 146 -15.15 20.91 5.47
N PRO A 147 -15.29 19.68 4.90
CA PRO A 147 -14.60 19.28 3.68
C PRO A 147 -14.83 20.27 2.54
N LYS A 148 -13.73 20.68 1.90
CA LYS A 148 -13.74 21.58 0.75
C LYS A 148 -13.11 20.91 -0.45
N CYS A 149 -13.59 21.28 -1.62
CA CYS A 149 -12.98 20.96 -2.89
C CYS A 149 -12.62 22.25 -3.63
N GLY A 150 -11.66 22.16 -4.54
CA GLY A 150 -11.26 23.25 -5.38
C GLY A 150 -10.45 22.77 -6.57
N VAL A 151 -10.11 23.71 -7.44
CA VAL A 151 -9.31 23.47 -8.63
C VAL A 151 -7.98 24.20 -8.47
N ILE A 152 -6.89 23.51 -8.75
CA ILE A 152 -5.56 24.09 -8.79
C ILE A 152 -5.27 24.44 -10.25
N GLY A 153 -5.16 25.73 -10.53
CA GLY A 153 -4.70 26.25 -11.81
C GLY A 153 -3.39 27.02 -11.57
N GLY A 154 -2.29 26.54 -12.12
CA GLY A 154 -0.98 27.13 -11.84
C GLY A 154 -0.61 27.04 -10.34
N SER A 155 -0.29 28.18 -9.71
CA SER A 155 0.23 28.24 -8.32
C SER A 155 -0.85 28.52 -7.28
N SER A 156 -2.09 28.72 -7.72
CA SER A 156 -3.19 29.14 -6.88
C SER A 156 -4.24 28.05 -6.79
N MET A 157 -4.77 27.87 -5.58
CA MET A 157 -5.97 27.10 -5.37
C MET A 157 -7.21 27.99 -5.50
N LEU A 158 -8.14 27.59 -6.35
CA LEU A 158 -9.42 28.24 -6.55
C LEU A 158 -10.52 27.38 -5.91
N PRO A 159 -11.36 27.93 -5.02
CA PRO A 159 -12.50 27.18 -4.48
C PRO A 159 -13.51 26.87 -5.60
N LEU A 160 -14.17 25.72 -5.47
CA LEU A 160 -15.35 25.36 -6.28
C LEU A 160 -16.63 25.95 -5.68
#